data_AF-A0A2E0Q8G6-F1
#
_entry.id   AF-A0A2E0Q8G6-F1
#
_cell.length_a   1.000
_cell.length_b   1.000
_cell.length_c   1.000
_cell.angle_alpha   90.00
_cell.angle_beta   90.00
_cell.angle_gamma   90.00
#
_symmetry.space_group_name_H-M   'P 1'
#
loop_
_entity.id
_entity.type
_entity.pdbx_description
1 polymer ?
#
loop_
_entity_poly.entity_id
_entity_poly.type
_entity_poly.pdbx_seq_one_letter_code
_entity_poly.pdbx_strand_id
1 'polypeptide(L)'
;MAKKVKKVAVPKAGRKKKKSKLALQFIFIIIVFIIMSLLFLPTTFVVFFGMMPTWALFSMDGSKNKLKTVAVGAMNLAGCTYVLTDLWVTSHTLPYAISLLLKPSSMIAIYLMAMAGFVLQRVILGIVSSMMLQQARAKIKIILRRQDELKAKWGPEVTGTIPLDMDGFPLKDVPDQPAVASTPAA
;
A
#
# COMPACT_ATOMS: atom_id res chain seq x y z
N MET A 1 -53.50 27.34 4.62
CA MET A 1 -52.24 27.91 5.15
C MET A 1 -51.55 26.86 6.01
N ALA A 2 -50.22 26.77 5.89
CA ALA A 2 -49.42 25.58 6.16
C ALA A 2 -49.29 25.14 7.63
N LYS A 3 -49.47 23.85 7.89
CA LYS A 3 -49.19 23.18 9.16
C LYS A 3 -47.68 22.94 9.27
N LYS A 4 -46.97 23.73 10.09
CA LYS A 4 -45.53 23.57 10.34
C LYS A 4 -45.27 22.28 11.12
N VAL A 5 -44.69 21.28 10.46
CA VAL A 5 -44.15 20.08 11.10
C VAL A 5 -42.88 20.46 11.87
N LYS A 6 -42.94 20.34 13.20
CA LYS A 6 -41.82 20.60 14.11
C LYS A 6 -40.83 19.44 13.98
N LYS A 7 -39.69 19.65 13.32
CA LYS A 7 -38.58 18.68 13.30
C LYS A 7 -38.09 18.45 14.72
N VAL A 8 -38.31 17.24 15.25
CA VAL A 8 -37.73 16.78 16.51
C VAL A 8 -36.23 16.57 16.27
N ALA A 9 -35.40 17.38 16.92
CA ALA A 9 -33.97 17.22 16.91
C ALA A 9 -33.59 16.00 17.75
N VAL A 10 -33.07 14.95 17.10
CA VAL A 10 -32.49 13.80 17.78
C VAL A 10 -31.19 14.25 18.48
N PRO A 11 -31.06 14.09 19.81
CA PRO A 11 -29.82 14.45 20.50
C PRO A 11 -28.70 13.51 20.04
N LYS A 12 -27.67 14.06 19.40
CA LYS A 12 -26.43 13.32 19.09
C LYS A 12 -25.78 12.93 20.40
N ALA A 13 -25.93 11.67 20.80
CA ALA A 13 -25.23 11.08 21.93
C ALA A 13 -23.71 11.30 21.77
N GLY A 14 -23.14 12.11 22.67
CA GLY A 14 -21.72 12.39 22.73
C GLY A 14 -20.94 11.10 23.00
N ARG A 15 -20.20 10.63 22.00
CA ARG A 15 -19.24 9.53 22.14
C ARG A 15 -18.15 9.98 23.12
N LYS A 16 -18.27 9.61 24.40
CA LYS A 16 -17.21 9.82 25.41
C LYS A 16 -15.96 9.06 24.96
N LYS A 17 -14.92 9.81 24.57
CA LYS A 17 -13.62 9.30 24.13
C LYS A 17 -12.90 8.63 25.32
N LYS A 18 -12.95 7.30 25.41
CA LYS A 18 -11.96 6.50 26.17
C LYS A 18 -10.60 6.58 25.45
N LYS A 19 -9.87 7.68 25.61
CA LYS A 19 -8.54 7.91 24.99
C LYS A 19 -7.38 8.05 26.00
N SER A 20 -7.60 7.96 27.32
CA SER A 20 -6.55 8.29 28.29
C SER A 20 -5.54 7.16 28.54
N LYS A 21 -5.97 5.89 28.62
CA LYS A 21 -5.05 4.78 28.91
C LYS A 21 -4.03 4.53 27.80
N LEU A 22 -4.46 4.59 26.53
CA LEU A 22 -3.58 4.41 25.39
C LEU A 22 -2.58 5.57 25.27
N ALA A 23 -3.03 6.81 25.47
CA ALA A 23 -2.16 7.98 25.42
C ALA A 23 -1.11 7.97 26.54
N LEU A 24 -1.50 7.58 27.76
CA LEU A 24 -0.57 7.45 28.89
C LEU A 24 0.48 6.35 28.62
N GLN A 25 0.07 5.21 28.07
CA GLN A 25 0.99 4.14 27.67
C GLN A 25 1.98 4.61 26.59
N PHE A 26 1.51 5.35 25.59
CA PHE A 26 2.39 5.93 24.57
C PHE A 26 3.39 6.94 25.17
N ILE A 27 2.96 7.81 26.08
CA ILE A 27 3.85 8.77 26.75
C ILE A 27 4.92 8.04 27.56
N PHE A 28 4.54 6.99 28.31
CA PHE A 28 5.49 6.18 29.06
C PHE A 28 6.53 5.52 28.14
N ILE A 29 6.10 4.93 27.03
CA ILE A 29 7.00 4.34 26.02
C ILE A 29 7.97 5.39 25.47
N ILE A 30 7.50 6.61 25.16
CA ILE A 30 8.35 7.68 24.65
C ILE A 30 9.39 8.11 25.69
N ILE A 31 9.01 8.25 26.96
CA ILE A 31 9.94 8.61 28.04
C ILE A 31 11.02 7.54 28.20
N VAL A 32 10.64 6.26 28.27
CA VAL A 32 11.59 5.15 28.35
C VAL A 32 12.52 5.13 27.14
N PHE A 33 11.99 5.36 25.94
CA PHE A 33 12.77 5.44 24.71
C PHE A 33 13.79 6.58 24.74
N ILE A 34 13.40 7.77 25.21
CA ILE A 34 14.32 8.92 25.35
C ILE A 34 15.44 8.58 26.34
N ILE A 35 15.11 8.04 27.52
CA ILE A 35 16.11 7.66 28.52
C ILE A 35 17.10 6.63 27.94
N MET A 36 16.60 5.59 27.28
CA MET A 36 17.46 4.60 26.60
C MET A 36 18.30 5.23 25.49
N SER A 37 17.73 6.17 24.73
CA SER A 37 18.46 6.89 23.69
C SER A 37 19.60 7.74 24.26
N LEU A 38 19.43 8.34 25.45
CA LEU A 38 20.51 9.09 26.09
C LEU A 38 21.62 8.17 26.61
N LEU A 39 21.27 6.98 27.12
CA LEU A 39 22.25 5.99 27.56
C LEU A 39 23.06 5.41 26.39
N PHE A 40 22.42 5.18 25.25
CA PHE A 40 23.04 4.63 24.04
C PHE A 40 23.28 5.71 22.97
N LEU A 41 23.79 6.88 23.38
CA LEU A 41 23.90 8.06 22.53
C LEU A 41 24.65 7.83 21.21
N PRO A 42 25.83 7.16 21.18
CA PRO A 42 26.51 6.81 19.92
C PRO A 42 25.66 5.92 19.00
N THR A 43 24.98 4.91 19.56
CA THR A 43 24.14 3.99 18.78
C THR A 43 22.94 4.72 18.16
N THR A 44 22.25 5.53 18.97
CA THR A 44 21.11 6.31 18.47
C THR A 44 21.54 7.30 17.40
N PHE A 45 22.70 7.93 17.56
CA PHE A 45 23.26 8.84 16.55
C PHE A 45 23.47 8.12 15.21
N VAL A 46 24.10 6.94 15.22
CA VAL A 46 24.31 6.14 14.01
C VAL A 46 23.00 5.72 13.37
N VAL A 47 22.05 5.20 14.15
CA VAL A 47 20.74 4.80 13.60
C VAL A 47 19.98 5.99 13.04
N PHE A 48 19.96 7.12 13.75
CA PHE A 48 19.30 8.34 13.31
C PHE A 48 19.84 8.79 11.96
N PHE A 49 21.14 9.08 11.86
CA PHE A 49 21.72 9.55 10.59
C PHE A 49 21.80 8.47 9.50
N GLY A 50 22.03 7.21 9.86
CA GLY A 50 22.01 6.09 8.92
C GLY A 50 20.62 5.83 8.32
N MET A 51 19.56 6.17 9.03
CA MET A 51 18.18 6.08 8.55
C MET A 51 17.77 7.27 7.64
N MET A 52 18.66 8.22 7.33
CA MET A 52 18.34 9.36 6.45
C MET A 52 17.66 8.98 5.11
N PRO A 53 18.12 7.93 4.38
CA PRO A 53 17.45 7.51 3.14
C PRO A 53 15.98 7.11 3.36
N THR A 54 15.67 6.51 4.51
CA THR A 54 14.32 6.08 4.88
C THR A 54 13.43 7.28 5.19
N TRP A 55 13.95 8.32 5.84
CA TRP A 55 13.18 9.55 6.07
C TRP A 55 12.91 10.31 4.79
N ALA A 56 13.90 10.41 3.90
CA ALA A 56 13.71 11.02 2.59
C ALA A 56 12.57 10.32 1.84
N LEU A 57 12.57 8.98 1.84
CA LEU A 57 11.50 8.22 1.20
C LEU A 57 10.16 8.34 1.92
N PHE A 58 10.13 8.35 3.26
CA PHE A 58 8.89 8.50 4.03
C PHE A 58 8.16 9.80 3.69
N SER A 59 8.92 10.89 3.51
CA SER A 59 8.42 12.20 3.11
C SER A 59 7.91 12.21 1.67
N MET A 60 8.56 11.46 0.77
CA MET A 60 8.17 11.38 -0.65
C MET A 60 7.03 10.37 -0.94
N ASP A 61 6.86 9.35 -0.10
CA ASP A 61 5.93 8.24 -0.37
C ASP A 61 4.46 8.67 -0.19
N GLY A 62 3.76 9.02 -1.26
CA GLY A 62 2.33 9.36 -1.20
C GLY A 62 1.37 8.17 -1.00
N SER A 63 1.87 6.93 -0.90
CA SER A 63 0.99 5.75 -0.81
C SER A 63 0.32 5.62 0.56
N LYS A 64 -0.97 5.26 0.59
CA LYS A 64 -1.75 5.09 1.83
C LYS A 64 -1.14 4.09 2.81
N ASN A 65 -0.55 3.01 2.28
CA ASN A 65 -0.02 1.92 3.09
C ASN A 65 1.50 2.05 3.36
N LYS A 66 2.18 3.04 2.76
CA LYS A 66 3.62 3.31 2.92
C LYS A 66 4.53 2.07 2.77
N LEU A 67 4.11 1.06 2.00
CA LEU A 67 4.81 -0.23 1.90
C LEU A 67 6.24 -0.07 1.36
N LYS A 68 6.45 0.92 0.47
CA LYS A 68 7.78 1.27 -0.03
C LYS A 68 8.68 1.75 1.11
N THR A 69 8.17 2.65 1.94
CA THR A 69 8.91 3.15 3.09
C THR A 69 9.25 2.02 4.07
N VAL A 70 8.31 1.11 4.34
CA VAL A 70 8.55 -0.01 5.27
C VAL A 70 9.63 -0.96 4.73
N ALA A 71 9.55 -1.36 3.46
CA ALA A 71 10.54 -2.24 2.84
C ALA A 71 11.94 -1.61 2.80
N VAL A 72 12.04 -0.35 2.39
CA VAL A 72 13.31 0.40 2.41
C VAL A 72 13.82 0.61 3.82
N GLY A 73 12.94 0.90 4.78
CA GLY A 73 13.31 1.07 6.19
C GLY A 73 13.90 -0.20 6.78
N ALA A 74 13.25 -1.35 6.56
CA ALA A 74 13.76 -2.64 7.03
C ALA A 74 15.12 -2.96 6.41
N MET A 75 15.26 -2.80 5.09
CA MET A 75 16.51 -3.09 4.40
C MET A 75 17.63 -2.11 4.78
N ASN A 76 17.33 -0.82 4.86
CA ASN A 76 18.28 0.21 5.27
C ASN A 76 18.75 -0.01 6.72
N LEU A 77 17.85 -0.42 7.62
CA LEU A 77 18.21 -0.79 8.99
C LEU A 77 19.18 -1.99 9.00
N ALA A 78 18.96 -2.98 8.14
CA ALA A 78 19.91 -4.08 7.93
C ALA A 78 21.25 -3.63 7.33
N GLY A 79 21.31 -2.52 6.59
CA GLY A 79 22.57 -1.89 6.20
C GLY A 79 23.24 -1.14 7.36
N CYS A 80 22.44 -0.50 8.22
CA CYS A 80 22.93 0.14 9.43
C CYS A 80 23.52 -0.86 10.42
N THR A 81 23.05 -2.11 10.47
CA THR A 81 23.61 -3.12 11.40
C THR A 81 25.10 -3.34 11.16
N TYR A 82 25.59 -3.29 9.92
CA TYR A 82 27.03 -3.36 9.61
C TYR A 82 27.82 -2.26 10.34
N VAL A 83 27.31 -1.03 10.30
CA VAL A 83 27.91 0.13 10.97
C VAL A 83 27.78 0.02 12.49
N LEU A 84 26.64 -0.46 12.98
CA LEU A 84 26.43 -0.70 14.42
C LEU A 84 27.37 -1.79 14.95
N THR A 85 27.61 -2.85 14.19
CA THR A 85 28.52 -3.92 14.63
C THR A 85 29.95 -3.41 14.82
N ASP A 86 30.45 -2.57 13.90
CA ASP A 86 31.78 -1.97 14.07
C ASP A 86 31.82 -0.97 15.24
N LEU A 87 30.74 -0.21 15.45
CA LEU A 87 30.63 0.69 16.60
C LEU A 87 30.69 -0.07 17.94
N TRP A 88 30.01 -1.21 18.04
CA TRP A 88 29.93 -1.98 19.28
C TRP A 88 31.21 -2.76 19.58
N VAL A 89 31.88 -3.27 18.56
CA VAL A 89 33.12 -4.06 18.74
C VAL A 89 34.32 -3.16 18.98
N THR A 90 34.42 -2.03 18.27
CA THR A 90 35.64 -1.21 18.27
C THR A 90 35.62 -0.17 19.38
N SER A 91 34.61 0.70 19.43
CA SER A 91 34.56 1.80 20.40
C SER A 91 33.18 2.44 20.47
N HIS A 92 32.55 2.41 21.64
CA HIS A 92 31.26 3.05 21.88
C HIS A 92 31.41 4.54 22.25
N THR A 93 31.98 5.34 21.34
CA THR A 93 32.16 6.78 21.55
C THR A 93 31.53 7.60 20.44
N LEU A 94 31.08 8.83 20.77
CA LEU A 94 30.42 9.71 19.79
C LEU A 94 31.36 10.17 18.65
N PRO A 95 32.64 10.55 18.90
CA PRO A 95 33.55 10.91 17.82
C PRO A 95 33.80 9.74 16.86
N TYR A 96 33.90 8.52 17.39
CA TYR A 96 34.06 7.33 16.56
C TYR A 96 32.82 7.08 15.69
N ALA A 97 31.61 7.18 16.26
CA ALA A 97 30.36 7.07 15.50
C ALA A 97 30.29 8.05 14.31
N ILE A 98 30.66 9.31 14.52
CA ILE A 98 30.70 10.33 13.47
C ILE A 98 31.71 9.95 12.38
N SER A 99 32.93 9.58 12.79
CA SER A 99 33.97 9.16 11.84
C SER A 99 33.53 7.95 11.01
N LEU A 100 32.80 7.01 11.64
CA LEU A 100 32.32 5.79 11.01
C LEU A 100 31.22 6.05 9.99
N LEU A 101 30.29 6.98 10.27
CA LEU A 101 29.26 7.39 9.31
C LEU A 101 29.84 8.11 8.09
N LEU A 102 30.91 8.88 8.27
CA LEU A 102 31.58 9.62 7.20
C LEU A 102 32.52 8.75 6.36
N LYS A 103 32.81 7.50 6.77
CA LYS A 103 33.60 6.57 5.96
C LYS A 103 32.83 6.20 4.69
N PRO A 104 33.49 6.21 3.51
CA PRO A 104 32.85 5.84 2.25
C PRO A 104 32.23 4.44 2.25
N SER A 105 32.89 3.47 2.89
CA SER A 105 32.40 2.09 3.01
C SER A 105 31.04 2.00 3.72
N SER A 106 30.88 2.73 4.81
CA SER A 106 29.64 2.80 5.58
C SER A 106 28.52 3.42 4.76
N MET A 107 28.79 4.52 4.05
CA MET A 107 27.80 5.17 3.19
C MET A 107 27.35 4.22 2.07
N ILE A 108 28.28 3.54 1.41
CA ILE A 108 27.96 2.56 0.37
C ILE A 108 27.05 1.48 0.93
N ALA A 109 27.36 0.90 2.10
CA ALA A 109 26.53 -0.13 2.72
C ALA A 109 25.10 0.35 3.02
N ILE A 110 24.96 1.54 3.62
CA ILE A 110 23.67 2.15 3.97
C ILE A 110 22.83 2.41 2.71
N TYR A 111 23.38 3.14 1.73
CA TYR A 111 22.64 3.51 0.53
C TYR A 111 22.36 2.32 -0.38
N LEU A 112 23.28 1.35 -0.48
CA LEU A 112 23.09 0.13 -1.26
C LEU A 112 21.92 -0.68 -0.70
N MET A 113 21.85 -0.86 0.62
CA MET A 113 20.77 -1.60 1.26
C MET A 113 19.44 -0.85 1.17
N ALA A 114 19.44 0.48 1.31
CA ALA A 114 18.26 1.30 1.07
C ALA A 114 17.74 1.14 -0.38
N MET A 115 18.64 1.18 -1.37
CA MET A 115 18.29 0.96 -2.78
C MET A 115 17.77 -0.47 -3.01
N ALA A 116 18.41 -1.48 -2.40
CA ALA A 116 17.96 -2.86 -2.50
C ALA A 116 16.53 -3.04 -1.98
N GLY A 117 16.17 -2.38 -0.87
CA GLY A 117 14.80 -2.39 -0.36
C GLY A 117 13.79 -1.77 -1.33
N PHE A 118 14.19 -0.73 -2.06
CA PHE A 118 13.32 -0.06 -3.03
C PHE A 118 13.07 -0.96 -4.25
N VAL A 119 14.13 -1.59 -4.75
CA VAL A 119 14.05 -2.56 -5.85
C VAL A 119 13.22 -3.77 -5.43
N LEU A 120 13.46 -4.32 -4.25
CA LEU A 120 12.72 -5.46 -3.72
C LEU A 120 11.21 -5.18 -3.69
N GLN A 121 10.81 -4.02 -3.19
CA GLN A 121 9.40 -3.64 -3.18
C GLN A 121 8.81 -3.56 -4.60
N ARG A 122 9.54 -3.01 -5.56
CA ARG A 122 9.08 -2.90 -6.96
C ARG A 122 8.93 -4.28 -7.61
N VAL A 123 9.88 -5.18 -7.38
CA VAL A 123 9.85 -6.54 -7.91
C VAL A 123 8.64 -7.30 -7.36
N ILE A 124 8.44 -7.28 -6.03
CA ILE A 124 7.31 -7.97 -5.39
C ILE A 124 5.98 -7.42 -5.91
N LEU A 125 5.81 -6.10 -5.98
CA LEU A 125 4.59 -5.49 -6.51
C LEU A 125 4.36 -5.82 -7.99
N GLY A 126 5.42 -5.90 -8.79
CA GLY A 126 5.36 -6.32 -10.19
C GLY A 126 4.86 -7.76 -10.34
N ILE A 127 5.41 -8.69 -9.56
CA ILE A 127 5.00 -10.09 -9.55
C ILE A 127 3.52 -10.21 -9.16
N VAL A 128 3.12 -9.61 -8.03
CA VAL A 128 1.73 -9.68 -7.55
C VAL A 128 0.75 -9.11 -8.57
N SER A 129 1.08 -7.98 -9.19
CA SER A 129 0.23 -7.36 -10.22
C SER A 129 0.06 -8.27 -11.44
N SER A 130 1.14 -8.93 -11.87
CA SER A 130 1.10 -9.88 -12.99
C SER A 130 0.21 -11.09 -12.70
N MET A 131 0.28 -11.64 -11.48
CA MET A 131 -0.56 -12.76 -11.05
C MET A 131 -2.03 -12.35 -10.98
N MET A 132 -2.34 -11.17 -10.44
CA MET A 132 -3.72 -10.66 -10.42
C MET A 132 -4.27 -10.45 -11.83
N LEU A 133 -3.46 -9.97 -12.77
CA LEU A 133 -3.86 -9.82 -14.16
C LEU A 133 -4.15 -11.17 -14.83
N GLN A 134 -3.32 -12.17 -14.58
CA GLN A 134 -3.56 -13.54 -15.09
C GLN A 134 -4.84 -14.14 -14.53
N GLN A 135 -5.08 -13.98 -13.23
CA GLN A 135 -6.33 -14.43 -12.60
C GLN A 135 -7.55 -13.71 -13.17
N ALA A 136 -7.47 -12.40 -13.40
CA ALA A 136 -8.56 -11.64 -14.01
C ALA A 136 -8.85 -12.15 -15.43
N ARG A 137 -7.82 -12.35 -16.25
CA ARG A 137 -7.96 -12.91 -17.61
C ARG A 137 -8.58 -14.31 -17.59
N ALA A 138 -8.16 -15.16 -16.66
CA ALA A 138 -8.73 -16.50 -16.50
C ALA A 138 -10.22 -16.44 -16.15
N LYS A 139 -10.62 -15.54 -15.25
CA LYS A 139 -12.04 -15.32 -14.90
C LYS A 139 -12.85 -14.83 -16.10
N ILE A 140 -12.33 -13.88 -16.87
CA ILE A 140 -12.99 -13.38 -18.10
C ILE A 140 -13.19 -14.53 -19.09
N LYS A 141 -12.18 -15.36 -19.33
CA LYS A 141 -12.28 -16.52 -20.23
C LYS A 141 -13.37 -17.51 -19.79
N ILE A 142 -13.50 -17.76 -18.49
CA ILE A 142 -14.55 -18.64 -17.95
C ILE A 142 -15.94 -18.02 -18.16
N ILE A 143 -16.08 -16.71 -17.92
CA ILE A 143 -17.35 -16.00 -18.11
C ILE A 143 -17.76 -16.04 -19.58
N LEU A 144 -16.84 -15.73 -20.50
CA LEU A 144 -17.11 -15.76 -21.94
C LEU A 144 -17.50 -17.17 -22.40
N ARG A 145 -16.78 -18.21 -21.96
CA ARG A 145 -17.15 -19.59 -22.28
C ARG A 145 -18.57 -19.93 -21.83
N ARG A 146 -18.96 -19.51 -20.62
CA ARG A 146 -20.33 -19.70 -20.11
C ARG A 146 -21.36 -18.91 -20.92
N GLN A 147 -21.04 -17.69 -21.35
CA GLN A 147 -21.92 -16.91 -22.21
C GLN A 147 -22.12 -17.60 -23.57
N ASP A 148 -21.06 -18.15 -24.16
CA ASP A 148 -21.16 -18.88 -25.43
C ASP A 148 -21.96 -20.18 -25.29
N GLU A 149 -21.78 -20.92 -24.20
CA GLU A 149 -22.59 -22.10 -23.86
C GLU A 149 -24.08 -21.74 -23.69
N LEU A 150 -24.38 -20.58 -23.10
CA LEU A 150 -25.76 -20.10 -22.93
C LEU A 150 -26.36 -19.68 -24.28
N LYS A 151 -25.62 -18.94 -25.12
CA LYS A 151 -26.06 -18.58 -26.47
C LYS A 151 -26.33 -19.81 -27.34
N ALA A 152 -25.49 -20.84 -27.24
CA ALA A 152 -25.68 -22.07 -28.01
C ALA A 152 -26.94 -22.84 -27.59
N LYS A 153 -27.28 -22.84 -26.30
CA LYS A 153 -28.44 -23.58 -25.77
C LYS A 153 -29.76 -22.81 -25.91
N TRP A 154 -29.72 -21.50 -25.78
CA TRP A 154 -30.92 -20.65 -25.64
C TRP A 154 -31.07 -19.62 -26.76
N GLY A 155 -30.14 -19.57 -27.72
CA GLY A 155 -30.13 -18.59 -28.79
C GLY A 155 -29.48 -17.24 -28.40
N PRO A 156 -29.30 -16.34 -29.37
CA PRO A 156 -28.64 -15.04 -29.16
C PRO A 156 -29.41 -14.09 -28.23
N GLU A 157 -30.69 -14.36 -27.98
CA GLU A 157 -31.62 -13.56 -27.18
C GLU A 157 -31.17 -13.40 -25.71
N VAL A 158 -30.44 -14.39 -25.17
CA VAL A 158 -29.95 -14.38 -23.77
C VAL A 158 -28.74 -13.46 -23.55
N THR A 159 -28.22 -12.83 -24.60
CA THR A 159 -27.06 -11.93 -24.52
C THR A 159 -27.39 -10.59 -23.85
N GLY A 160 -28.67 -10.22 -23.75
CA GLY A 160 -29.11 -8.93 -23.20
C GLY A 160 -28.81 -7.72 -24.10
N THR A 161 -28.33 -7.97 -25.33
CA THR A 161 -28.08 -6.95 -26.36
C THR A 161 -29.32 -6.63 -27.20
N ILE A 162 -30.34 -7.49 -27.18
CA ILE A 162 -31.60 -7.28 -27.90
C ILE A 162 -32.57 -6.57 -26.95
N PRO A 163 -33.20 -5.46 -27.34
CA PRO A 163 -34.22 -4.82 -26.52
C PRO A 163 -35.42 -5.75 -26.34
N LEU A 164 -35.84 -5.94 -25.10
CA LEU A 164 -36.93 -6.82 -24.70
C LEU A 164 -38.22 -6.00 -24.52
N ASP A 165 -39.35 -6.60 -24.86
CA ASP A 165 -40.69 -6.12 -24.49
C ASP A 165 -40.89 -6.12 -22.96
N MET A 166 -41.93 -5.46 -22.47
CA MET A 166 -42.44 -5.49 -21.10
C MET A 166 -42.63 -6.93 -20.57
N ASP A 167 -42.93 -7.88 -21.45
CA ASP A 167 -43.08 -9.31 -21.13
C ASP A 167 -41.77 -10.12 -21.25
N GLY A 168 -40.66 -9.48 -21.63
CA GLY A 168 -39.33 -10.10 -21.66
C GLY A 168 -38.98 -10.85 -22.96
N PHE A 169 -39.77 -10.69 -24.03
CA PHE A 169 -39.50 -11.30 -25.33
C PHE A 169 -38.72 -10.37 -26.28
N PRO A 170 -37.94 -10.90 -27.24
CA PRO A 170 -37.19 -10.07 -28.19
C PRO A 170 -38.14 -9.32 -29.14
N LEU A 171 -37.90 -8.02 -29.32
CA LEU A 171 -38.59 -7.22 -30.34
C LEU A 171 -38.11 -7.63 -31.74
N LYS A 172 -38.98 -8.30 -32.51
CA LYS A 172 -38.67 -8.92 -33.82
C LYS A 172 -38.42 -7.93 -34.97
N ASP A 173 -38.67 -6.64 -34.74
CA ASP A 173 -38.67 -5.60 -35.80
C ASP A 173 -37.38 -4.77 -35.86
N VAL A 174 -36.31 -5.18 -35.18
CA VAL A 174 -35.00 -4.52 -35.28
C VAL A 174 -34.22 -5.15 -36.45
N PRO A 175 -33.83 -4.39 -37.49
CA PRO A 175 -33.02 -4.92 -38.59
C PRO A 175 -31.75 -5.53 -38.01
N ASP A 176 -31.35 -6.71 -38.51
CA ASP A 176 -30.08 -7.37 -38.20
C ASP A 176 -28.97 -6.31 -38.10
N GLN A 177 -28.54 -6.00 -36.87
CA GLN A 177 -27.43 -5.08 -36.70
C GLN A 177 -26.21 -5.77 -37.31
N PRO A 178 -25.55 -5.15 -38.31
CA PRO A 178 -24.33 -5.71 -38.85
C PRO A 178 -23.33 -5.82 -37.70
N ALA A 179 -22.71 -6.99 -37.61
CA ALA A 179 -21.70 -7.35 -36.60
C ALA A 179 -20.87 -6.13 -36.21
N VAL A 180 -21.05 -5.66 -34.97
CA VAL A 180 -20.27 -4.56 -34.41
C VAL A 180 -18.82 -4.94 -34.56
N ALA A 181 -18.16 -4.27 -35.50
CA ALA A 181 -16.78 -4.52 -35.88
C ALA A 181 -15.92 -4.55 -34.62
N SER A 182 -15.15 -5.62 -34.49
CA SER A 182 -14.04 -5.72 -33.55
C SER A 182 -13.12 -4.52 -33.77
N THR A 183 -13.25 -3.49 -32.94
CA THR A 183 -12.28 -2.39 -32.88
C THR A 183 -10.92 -3.01 -32.55
N PRO A 184 -9.88 -2.82 -33.39
CA PRO A 184 -8.55 -3.28 -33.04
C PRO A 184 -8.06 -2.44 -31.86
N ALA A 185 -7.64 -3.12 -30.80
CA ALA A 185 -7.00 -2.52 -29.65
C ALA A 185 -5.74 -1.76 -30.11
N ALA A 186 -5.75 -0.44 -29.92
CA ALA A 186 -4.57 0.41 -29.91
C ALA A 186 -4.04 0.54 -28.47
#